data_AF-E2C4C9-F1
#
_entry.id   AF-E2C4C9-F1
#
_cell.length_a   1.000
_cell.length_b   1.000
_cell.length_c   1.000
_cell.angle_alpha   90.00
_cell.angle_beta   90.00
_cell.angle_gamma   90.00
#
_symmetry.space_group_name_H-M   'P 1'
#
loop_
_entity.id
_entity.type
_entity.pdbx_description
1 polymer ?
#
loop_
_entity_poly.entity_id
_entity_poly.type
_entity_poly.pdbx_seq_one_letter_code
_entity_poly.pdbx_strand_id
1 'polypeptide(L)' 'HPPYSPDIAPSDYYLFRSLQNSLNGIKLVSKEACENHLIQFFNQKPQKFFTDGIIALPEKWQNIIDNNKAYL' A
#
# COMPACT_ATOMS: atom_id res chain seq x y z
N HIS A 1 -7.37 1.59 -16.01
CA HIS A 1 -6.63 0.62 -15.19
C HIS A 1 -6.89 -0.76 -15.78
N PRO A 2 -5.86 -1.53 -16.16
CA PRO A 2 -6.08 -2.90 -16.62
C PRO A 2 -6.78 -3.72 -15.52
N PRO A 3 -7.67 -4.66 -15.88
CA PRO A 3 -8.34 -5.52 -14.91
C PRO A 3 -7.32 -6.40 -14.15
N TYR A 4 -7.52 -6.59 -12.84
CA TYR A 4 -6.71 -7.43 -11.96
C TYR A 4 -5.22 -7.04 -11.81
N SER A 5 -4.89 -5.75 -11.73
CA SER A 5 -3.49 -5.30 -11.54
C SER A 5 -3.25 -4.61 -10.18
N PRO A 6 -3.36 -5.32 -9.06
CA PRO A 6 -3.06 -4.75 -7.73
C PRO A 6 -1.63 -4.20 -7.64
N ASP A 7 -0.70 -4.73 -8.45
CA ASP A 7 0.69 -4.29 -8.55
C ASP A 7 0.87 -2.88 -9.12
N ILE A 8 -0.17 -2.32 -9.74
CA ILE A 8 -0.19 -0.99 -10.35
C ILE A 8 -0.87 0.04 -9.45
N ALA A 9 -1.65 -0.38 -8.46
CA ALA A 9 -2.34 0.53 -7.56
C ALA A 9 -1.47 0.86 -6.34
N PRO A 10 -1.01 2.12 -6.15
CA PRO A 10 -0.17 2.49 -5.00
C PRO A 10 -0.85 2.22 -3.65
N SER A 11 -2.19 2.26 -3.64
CA SER A 11 -2.99 1.85 -2.49
C SER A 11 -2.73 0.39 -2.12
N ASP A 12 -2.76 -0.52 -3.08
CA ASP A 12 -2.61 -1.96 -2.85
C ASP A 12 -1.17 -2.38 -2.58
N TYR A 13 -0.22 -2.02 -3.46
CA TYR A 13 1.16 -2.52 -3.34
C TYR A 13 1.99 -1.84 -2.24
N TYR A 14 1.61 -0.64 -1.80
CA TYR A 14 2.40 0.17 -0.88
C TYR A 14 1.64 0.51 0.41
N LEU A 15 0.50 1.21 0.29
CA LEU A 15 -0.22 1.72 1.46
C LEU A 15 -0.83 0.58 2.29
N PHE A 16 -1.64 -0.28 1.66
CA PHE A 16 -2.30 -1.39 2.32
C PHE A 16 -1.31 -2.47 2.75
N ARG A 17 -0.21 -2.66 2.02
CA ARG A 17 0.88 -3.53 2.46
C ARG A 17 1.52 -3.04 3.76
N SER A 18 1.78 -1.74 3.87
CA SER A 18 2.31 -1.13 5.10
C SER A 18 1.30 -1.18 6.25
N LEU A 19 0.01 -0.99 5.96
CA LEU A 19 -1.06 -1.10 6.94
C LEU A 19 -1.26 -2.55 7.43
N GLN A 20 -1.22 -3.53 6.54
CA GLN A 20 -1.27 -4.95 6.92
C GLN A 20 -0.12 -5.31 7.86
N ASN A 21 1.08 -4.79 7.60
CA ASN A 21 2.22 -4.99 8.50
C ASN A 21 2.00 -4.34 9.87
N SER A 22 1.38 -3.16 9.95
CA SER A 22 1.09 -2.53 11.24
C SER A 22 -0.03 -3.24 12.00
N LEU A 23 -0.97 -3.84 11.29
CA LEU A 23 -2.08 -4.61 11.86
C LEU A 23 -1.68 -6.04 12.24
N ASN A 24 -0.54 -6.53 11.75
CA ASN A 24 -0.12 -7.91 11.98
C ASN A 24 0.09 -8.17 13.48
N GLY A 25 -0.65 -9.14 14.02
CA GLY A 25 -0.61 -9.48 15.45
C GLY A 25 -1.47 -8.59 16.37
N ILE A 26 -2.16 -7.58 15.84
CA ILE A 26 -3.05 -6.71 16.62
C ILE A 26 -4.48 -7.28 16.62
N LYS A 27 -5.07 -7.45 17.80
CA LYS A 27 -6.50 -7.74 17.95
C LYS A 27 -7.29 -6.44 18.04
N LEU A 28 -8.01 -6.11 16.98
CA LEU A 28 -8.96 -5.00 16.98
C LEU A 28 -10.27 -5.46 17.62
N VAL A 29 -10.46 -5.10 18.89
CA VAL A 29 -11.59 -5.56 19.72
C VAL A 29 -12.89 -4.79 19.50
N SER A 30 -12.81 -3.61 18.89
CA SER A 30 -13.97 -2.77 18.57
C SER A 30 -13.71 -1.92 17.33
N LYS A 31 -14.80 -1.36 16.78
CA LYS A 31 -14.72 -0.39 15.67
C LYS A 31 -13.87 0.83 16.06
N GLU A 32 -14.06 1.36 17.27
CA GLU A 32 -13.31 2.51 17.76
C GLU A 32 -11.82 2.20 17.90
N ALA A 33 -11.46 0.98 18.33
CA ALA A 33 -10.06 0.55 18.37
C ALA A 33 -9.43 0.49 16.97
N CYS A 34 -10.21 0.05 15.97
CA CYS A 34 -9.79 0.07 14.56
C CYS A 34 -9.58 1.50 14.06
N GLU A 35 -10.56 2.39 14.25
CA GLU A 35 -10.48 3.79 13.83
C GLU A 35 -9.28 4.52 14.47
N ASN A 36 -9.08 4.33 15.78
CA ASN A 36 -7.93 4.90 16.49
C ASN A 36 -6.60 4.38 15.95
N HIS A 37 -6.48 3.08 15.65
CA HIS A 37 -5.27 2.53 15.06
C HIS A 37 -4.99 3.13 13.68
N LEU A 38 -6.03 3.26 12.84
CA LEU A 38 -5.90 3.89 11.53
C LEU A 38 -5.43 5.35 11.64
N ILE A 39 -6.06 6.13 12.50
CA ILE A 39 -5.68 7.54 12.74
C ILE A 39 -4.20 7.62 13.18
N GLN A 40 -3.79 6.79 14.15
CA GLN A 40 -2.40 6.74 14.60
C GLN A 40 -1.44 6.34 13.48
N PHE A 41 -1.78 5.32 12.70
CA PHE A 41 -0.97 4.86 11.58
C PHE A 41 -0.72 5.98 10.57
N PHE A 42 -1.78 6.66 10.12
CA PHE A 42 -1.67 7.74 9.14
C PHE A 42 -0.94 8.96 9.70
N ASN A 43 -1.17 9.35 10.96
CA ASN A 43 -0.49 10.47 11.61
C ASN A 43 1.02 10.23 11.78
N GLN A 44 1.45 8.97 11.92
CA GLN A 44 2.86 8.61 12.04
C GLN A 44 3.60 8.56 10.70
N LYS A 45 2.90 8.55 9.56
CA LYS A 45 3.55 8.51 8.25
C LYS A 45 3.99 9.91 7.82
N PRO A 46 5.29 10.14 7.54
CA PRO A 46 5.72 11.41 6.97
C PRO A 46 5.16 11.55 5.54
N GLN A 47 5.02 12.79 5.04
CA GLN A 47 4.59 13.04 3.66
C GLN A 47 5.42 12.24 2.63
N LYS A 48 6.73 12.12 2.88
CA LYS A 48 7.66 11.33 2.05
C LYS A 48 7.21 9.90 1.85
N PHE A 49 6.57 9.26 2.85
CA PHE A 49 6.05 7.90 2.72
C PHE A 49 5.08 7.80 1.54
N PHE A 50 4.09 8.70 1.45
CA PHE A 50 3.11 8.69 0.36
C PHE A 50 3.75 9.05 -0.99
N THR A 51 4.69 10.00 -0.99
CA THR A 51 5.42 10.39 -2.19
C THR A 51 6.25 9.24 -2.75
N ASP A 52 6.98 8.51 -1.89
CA ASP A 52 7.79 7.35 -2.29
C ASP A 52 6.90 6.24 -2.88
N GLY A 53 5.72 6.01 -2.29
CA GLY A 53 4.73 5.06 -2.84
C GLY A 53 4.25 5.43 -4.24
N ILE A 54 4.09 6.73 -4.55
CA ILE A 54 3.69 7.19 -5.89
C ILE A 54 4.87 7.17 -6.87
N ILE A 55 6.06 7.57 -6.43
CA ILE A 55 7.28 7.59 -7.27
C ILE A 55 7.76 6.19 -7.65
N ALA A 56 7.37 5.15 -6.90
CA ALA A 56 7.62 3.76 -7.29
C ALA A 56 6.80 3.30 -8.52
N LEU A 57 5.79 4.08 -8.95
CA LEU A 57 4.87 3.69 -10.01
C LEU A 57 5.55 3.57 -11.40
N PRO A 58 6.37 4.54 -11.87
CA PRO A 58 7.14 4.39 -13.11
C PRO A 58 8.04 3.15 -13.15
N GLU A 59 8.74 2.84 -12.06
CA GLU A 59 9.61 1.66 -11.98
C GLU A 59 8.79 0.36 -12.10
N LYS A 60 7.64 0.29 -11.43
CA LYS A 60 6.72 -0.83 -11.54
C LYS A 60 6.13 -0.98 -12.94
N TRP A 61 5.80 0.12 -13.62
CA TRP A 61 5.34 0.07 -15.01
C TRP A 61 6.43 -0.48 -15.94
N GLN A 62 7.68 -0.05 -15.76
CA GLN A 62 8.80 -0.57 -16.54
C GLN A 62 8.99 -2.07 -16.32
N ASN A 63 8.96 -2.52 -15.06
CA ASN A 63 9.07 -3.94 -14.73
C ASN A 63 7.94 -4.79 -15.34
N ILE A 64 6.71 -4.28 -15.44
CA ILE A 64 5.60 -5.01 -16.08
C ILE A 64 5.80 -5.11 -17.61
N ILE A 65 6.35 -4.07 -18.23
CA ILE A 65 6.67 -4.06 -19.66
C ILE A 65 7.79 -5.07 -19.94
N ASP A 66 8.84 -5.06 -19.13
CA ASP A 66 10.02 -5.92 -19.30
C ASP A 66 9.69 -7.40 -19.03
N ASN A 67 8.75 -7.68 -18.12
CA ASN A 67 8.25 -9.03 -17.84
C ASN A 67 7.15 -9.48 -18.82
N ASN A 68 7.03 -8.83 -19.98
CA ASN A 68 6.13 -9.24 -21.06
C ASN A 68 4.65 -9.33 -20.61
N LYS A 69 4.24 -8.45 -19.69
CA LYS A 69 2.90 -8.42 -19.04
C LYS A 69 2.60 -9.60 -18.10
N ALA A 70 3.59 -10.42 -17.74
CA ALA A 70 3.44 -11.35 -16.62
C ALA A 70 3.37 -10.55 -15.31
N TYR A 71 2.49 -10.97 -14.41
CA TYR A 71 2.35 -10.39 -13.08
C TYR A 71 3.69 -10.51 -12.32
N LEU A 72 4.07 -9.45 -11.60
CA LEU A 72 5.26 -9.42 -10.73
C LEU A 72 5.05 -10.25 -9.46
#